data_AF-X0VK49-F1
#
_entry.id   AF-X0VK49-F1
#
_cell.length_a   1.000
_cell.length_b   1.000
_cell.length_c   1.000
_cell.angle_alpha   90.00
_cell.angle_beta   90.00
_cell.angle_gamma   90.00
#
_symmetry.space_group_name_H-M   'P 1'
#
loop_
_entity.id
_entity.type
_entity.pdbx_description
1 polymer ?
#
loop_
_entity_poly.entity_id
_entity_poly.type
_entity_poly.pdbx_seq_one_letter_code
_entity_poly.pdbx_strand_id
1 'polypeptide(L)'
;YTPDAADPYPWSLYSKNDYLGIEQNVDMSGLVRAVEALTGTKFIHSRAYVPQDWDSNQQAKAVLKHEQTEKEVPEAEATEMIQVVEVAIADAFEDVEITELVQDGTKLVYSYQLDASGVMEVVSDAVPNMVEHGTGEFRKQLLAGVGFNSDTGKFTEMEGVQVPTSVVKDGFRKDETTGKYYRPKTHTEAVTSVTAGDIKDPPKWLADRLPSP
;
A
#
# COMPACT_ATOMS: atom_id res chain seq x y z
N TYR A 1 -24.57 -3.51 -25.12
CA TYR A 1 -24.60 -4.00 -26.51
C TYR A 1 -23.76 -5.25 -26.60
N THR A 2 -24.20 -6.26 -27.34
CA THR A 2 -23.49 -7.53 -27.52
C THR A 2 -23.11 -7.64 -28.99
N PRO A 3 -21.82 -7.77 -29.34
CA PRO A 3 -21.40 -7.90 -30.73
C PRO A 3 -22.04 -9.11 -31.43
N ASP A 4 -22.26 -9.00 -32.74
CA ASP A 4 -22.74 -10.11 -33.56
C ASP A 4 -21.74 -11.29 -33.53
N ALA A 5 -22.24 -12.48 -33.24
CA ALA A 5 -21.44 -13.71 -33.20
C ALA A 5 -20.83 -14.05 -34.56
N ALA A 6 -21.45 -13.61 -35.66
CA ALA A 6 -20.93 -13.77 -37.02
C ALA A 6 -19.76 -12.83 -37.34
N ASP A 7 -19.45 -11.85 -36.49
CA ASP A 7 -18.28 -11.00 -36.69
C ASP A 7 -16.99 -11.76 -36.35
N PRO A 8 -16.07 -12.01 -37.29
CA PRO A 8 -14.74 -12.54 -36.99
C PRO A 8 -13.97 -11.76 -35.91
N TYR A 9 -14.16 -10.43 -35.78
CA TYR A 9 -13.43 -9.59 -34.82
C TYR A 9 -14.35 -8.60 -34.10
N PRO A 10 -15.22 -9.10 -33.21
CA PRO A 10 -16.15 -8.25 -32.48
C PRO A 10 -15.37 -7.38 -31.49
N TRP A 11 -15.45 -6.06 -31.62
CA TRP A 11 -14.87 -5.15 -30.64
C TRP A 11 -15.76 -3.93 -30.41
N SER A 12 -15.93 -3.59 -29.13
CA SER A 12 -16.73 -2.45 -28.70
C SER A 12 -15.92 -1.57 -27.77
N LEU A 13 -16.09 -0.26 -27.89
CA LEU A 13 -15.57 0.69 -26.93
C LEU A 13 -16.59 0.87 -25.81
N TYR A 14 -16.19 0.53 -24.59
CA TYR A 14 -17.00 0.76 -23.40
C TYR A 14 -16.41 1.91 -22.58
N SER A 15 -17.24 2.86 -22.21
CA SER A 15 -16.87 3.97 -21.33
C SER A 15 -17.97 4.21 -20.32
N LYS A 16 -17.59 4.40 -19.06
CA LYS A 16 -18.50 4.71 -17.96
C LYS A 16 -18.00 5.95 -17.24
N ASN A 17 -18.86 6.94 -17.05
CA ASN A 17 -18.57 8.13 -16.27
C ASN A 17 -19.55 8.23 -15.11
N ASP A 18 -19.08 7.87 -13.91
CA ASP A 18 -19.89 7.85 -12.69
C ASP A 18 -20.34 9.25 -12.25
N TYR A 19 -19.59 10.31 -12.58
CA TYR A 19 -19.93 11.69 -12.22
C TYR A 19 -21.06 12.28 -13.08
N LEU A 20 -21.17 11.83 -14.32
CA LEU A 20 -22.26 12.22 -15.23
C LEU A 20 -23.42 11.23 -15.19
N GLY A 21 -23.23 10.04 -14.58
CA GLY A 21 -24.22 8.95 -14.60
C GLY A 21 -24.46 8.40 -16.01
N ILE A 22 -23.47 8.51 -16.90
CA ILE A 22 -23.59 8.10 -18.31
C ILE A 22 -22.72 6.88 -18.58
N GLU A 23 -23.31 5.90 -19.24
CA GLU A 23 -22.64 4.74 -19.81
C GLU A 23 -22.73 4.81 -21.34
N GLN A 24 -21.60 4.62 -22.01
CA GLN A 24 -21.49 4.59 -23.46
C GLN A 24 -20.91 3.26 -23.89
N ASN A 25 -21.57 2.63 -24.86
CA ASN A 25 -21.11 1.41 -25.49
C ASN A 25 -21.23 1.57 -27.00
N VAL A 26 -20.09 1.63 -27.68
CA VAL A 26 -20.01 1.87 -29.12
C VAL A 26 -19.54 0.60 -29.81
N ASP A 27 -20.33 0.11 -30.78
CA ASP A 27 -19.91 -0.99 -31.66
C ASP A 27 -18.91 -0.47 -32.69
N MET A 28 -17.64 -0.67 -32.41
CA MET A 28 -16.57 -0.23 -33.29
C MET A 28 -16.42 -1.17 -34.48
N SER A 29 -16.64 -2.48 -34.32
CA SER A 29 -16.67 -3.45 -35.42
C SER A 29 -17.71 -3.09 -36.48
N GLY A 30 -18.95 -2.85 -36.06
CA GLY A 30 -20.05 -2.47 -36.94
C GLY A 30 -19.81 -1.12 -37.61
N LEU A 31 -19.32 -0.13 -36.85
CA LEU A 31 -18.97 1.19 -37.38
C LEU A 31 -17.91 1.08 -38.48
N VAL A 32 -16.81 0.37 -38.23
CA VAL A 32 -15.73 0.21 -39.20
C VAL A 32 -16.27 -0.42 -40.48
N ARG A 33 -17.05 -1.49 -40.40
CA ARG A 33 -17.65 -2.14 -41.58
C ARG A 33 -18.59 -1.24 -42.36
N ALA A 34 -19.41 -0.44 -41.67
CA ALA A 34 -20.27 0.53 -42.33
C ALA A 34 -19.45 1.57 -43.10
N VAL A 35 -18.33 2.03 -42.52
CA VAL A 35 -17.41 2.95 -43.18
C VAL A 35 -16.68 2.27 -44.35
N GLU A 36 -16.22 1.02 -44.20
CA GLU A 36 -15.62 0.23 -45.28
C GLU A 36 -16.62 0.06 -46.45
N ALA A 37 -17.89 -0.21 -46.17
CA ALA A 37 -18.94 -0.37 -47.18
C ALA A 37 -19.26 0.95 -47.92
N LEU A 38 -19.23 2.08 -47.21
CA LEU A 38 -19.48 3.40 -47.79
C LEU A 38 -18.28 3.93 -48.59
N THR A 39 -17.07 3.68 -48.12
CA THR A 39 -15.85 4.27 -48.71
C THR A 39 -15.10 3.33 -49.66
N GLY A 40 -15.39 2.03 -49.61
CA GLY A 40 -14.62 1.00 -50.32
C GLY A 40 -13.19 0.81 -49.79
N THR A 41 -12.79 1.54 -48.74
CA THR A 41 -11.46 1.46 -48.14
C THR A 41 -11.48 0.46 -47.00
N LYS A 42 -10.48 -0.42 -46.93
CA LYS A 42 -10.35 -1.42 -45.87
C LYS A 42 -9.53 -0.86 -44.71
N PHE A 43 -10.06 -0.91 -43.49
CA PHE A 43 -9.43 -0.47 -42.25
C PHE A 43 -8.98 -1.63 -41.35
N ILE A 44 -9.61 -2.81 -41.48
CA ILE A 44 -9.21 -3.99 -40.70
C ILE A 44 -8.08 -4.74 -41.42
N HIS A 45 -6.90 -4.74 -40.81
CA HIS A 45 -5.72 -5.48 -41.29
C HIS A 45 -5.37 -6.61 -40.33
N SER A 46 -5.30 -7.84 -40.84
CA SER A 46 -4.92 -9.03 -40.05
C SER A 46 -3.48 -9.43 -40.36
N ARG A 47 -2.76 -9.87 -39.33
CA ARG A 47 -1.45 -10.53 -39.45
C ARG A 47 -1.49 -11.87 -38.74
N ALA A 48 -0.74 -12.84 -39.26
CA ALA A 48 -0.58 -14.13 -38.57
C ALA A 48 0.18 -13.93 -37.25
N TYR A 49 -0.24 -14.66 -36.21
CA TYR A 49 0.42 -14.72 -34.91
C TYR A 49 0.24 -16.13 -34.33
N VAL A 50 1.13 -16.53 -33.43
CA VAL A 50 1.06 -17.84 -32.75
C VAL A 50 -0.09 -17.81 -31.76
N PRO A 51 -1.11 -18.69 -31.87
CA PRO A 51 -2.19 -18.76 -30.89
C PRO A 51 -1.64 -19.00 -29.48
N GLN A 52 -2.14 -18.25 -28.51
CA GLN A 52 -1.84 -18.50 -27.10
C GLN A 52 -2.91 -19.42 -26.51
N ASP A 53 -2.46 -20.38 -25.73
CA ASP A 53 -3.35 -21.23 -24.94
C ASP A 53 -3.99 -20.40 -23.81
N TRP A 54 -5.32 -20.46 -23.70
CA TRP A 54 -6.08 -19.66 -22.74
C TRP A 54 -5.70 -20.05 -21.31
N ASP A 55 -5.70 -21.35 -21.03
CA ASP A 55 -5.44 -21.87 -19.68
C ASP A 55 -4.04 -21.50 -19.21
N SER A 56 -3.03 -21.69 -20.07
CA SER A 56 -1.65 -21.31 -19.78
C SER A 56 -1.50 -19.80 -19.54
N ASN A 57 -2.19 -18.96 -20.31
CA ASN A 57 -2.15 -17.50 -20.13
C ASN A 57 -2.83 -17.06 -18.83
N GLN A 58 -4.01 -17.64 -18.51
CA GLN A 58 -4.71 -17.34 -17.26
C GLN A 58 -3.92 -17.84 -16.04
N GLN A 59 -3.32 -19.03 -16.11
CA GLN A 59 -2.43 -19.54 -15.07
C GLN A 59 -1.24 -18.60 -14.84
N ALA A 60 -0.55 -18.19 -15.90
CA ALA A 60 0.57 -17.25 -15.80
C ALA A 60 0.15 -15.92 -15.16
N LYS A 61 -1.01 -15.37 -15.54
CA LYS A 61 -1.56 -14.15 -14.93
C LYS A 61 -1.94 -14.35 -13.47
N ALA A 62 -2.51 -15.50 -13.12
CA ALA A 62 -2.86 -15.84 -11.74
C ALA A 62 -1.60 -15.95 -10.87
N VAL A 63 -0.54 -16.59 -11.36
CA VAL A 63 0.77 -16.66 -10.69
C VAL A 63 1.32 -15.26 -10.47
N LEU A 64 1.40 -14.42 -11.51
CA LEU A 64 1.90 -13.03 -11.39
C LEU A 64 1.10 -12.23 -10.36
N LYS A 65 -0.23 -12.37 -10.33
CA LYS A 65 -1.09 -11.72 -9.35
C LYS A 65 -0.79 -12.21 -7.94
N HIS A 66 -0.58 -13.51 -7.76
CA HIS A 66 -0.22 -14.10 -6.46
C HIS A 66 1.18 -13.72 -6.00
N GLU A 67 2.17 -13.62 -6.89
CA GLU A 67 3.52 -13.10 -6.57
C GLU A 67 3.47 -11.66 -6.07
N GLN A 68 2.64 -10.83 -6.70
CA GLN A 68 2.39 -9.45 -6.28
C GLN A 68 1.57 -9.34 -4.98
N THR A 69 1.02 -10.46 -4.52
CA THR A 69 0.29 -10.51 -3.25
C THR A 69 1.25 -10.86 -2.13
N GLU A 70 1.09 -10.21 -0.99
CA GLU A 70 1.92 -10.47 0.17
C GLU A 70 1.36 -11.57 1.06
N LYS A 71 2.24 -12.17 1.85
CA LYS A 71 1.92 -13.21 2.82
C LYS A 71 2.33 -12.75 4.21
N GLU A 72 1.46 -12.97 5.18
CA GLU A 72 1.75 -12.77 6.60
C GLU A 72 2.85 -13.74 7.06
N VAL A 73 3.83 -13.20 7.76
CA VAL A 73 4.97 -13.93 8.31
C VAL A 73 4.77 -14.07 9.82
N PRO A 74 4.95 -15.26 10.41
CA PRO A 74 4.89 -15.45 11.85
C PRO A 74 5.89 -14.52 12.57
N GLU A 75 5.46 -13.94 13.69
CA GLU A 75 6.28 -13.01 14.48
C GLU A 75 7.62 -13.61 14.93
N ALA A 76 7.66 -14.93 15.22
CA ALA A 76 8.89 -15.63 15.56
C ALA A 76 9.93 -15.62 14.43
N GLU A 77 9.50 -15.86 13.18
CA GLU A 77 10.38 -15.81 12.00
C GLU A 77 10.81 -14.38 11.68
N ALA A 78 9.93 -13.39 11.94
CA ALA A 78 10.27 -11.97 11.78
C ALA A 78 11.31 -11.53 12.82
N THR A 79 11.21 -12.01 14.06
CA THR A 79 12.10 -11.65 15.19
C THR A 79 13.50 -12.23 15.02
N GLU A 80 13.63 -13.45 14.48
CA GLU A 80 14.94 -14.05 14.18
C GLU A 80 15.71 -13.33 13.05
N MET A 81 15.04 -12.46 12.28
CA MET A 81 15.64 -11.73 11.16
C MET A 81 15.92 -10.26 11.45
N ILE A 82 15.63 -9.78 12.68
CA ILE A 82 16.05 -8.47 13.17
C ILE A 82 17.54 -8.55 13.48
N GLN A 83 18.37 -7.84 12.70
CA GLN A 83 19.79 -7.71 13.02
C GLN A 83 19.94 -6.80 14.25
N VAL A 84 20.13 -7.41 15.42
CA VAL A 84 20.51 -6.66 16.62
C VAL A 84 21.98 -6.30 16.50
N VAL A 85 22.27 -5.02 16.27
CA VAL A 85 23.64 -4.49 16.26
C VAL A 85 24.02 -4.16 17.70
N GLU A 86 25.10 -4.78 18.18
CA GLU A 86 25.68 -4.49 19.50
C GLU A 86 26.40 -3.14 19.45
N VAL A 87 26.05 -2.24 20.38
CA VAL A 87 26.62 -0.89 20.47
C VAL A 87 27.64 -0.85 21.60
N ALA A 88 28.78 -0.19 21.37
CA ALA A 88 29.77 0.01 22.41
C ALA A 88 29.23 0.96 23.49
N ILE A 89 29.60 0.74 24.75
CA ILE A 89 29.14 1.55 25.90
C ILE A 89 29.43 3.04 25.70
N ALA A 90 30.55 3.38 25.05
CA ALA A 90 30.94 4.76 24.79
C ALA A 90 29.98 5.50 23.84
N ASP A 91 29.32 4.76 22.95
CA ASP A 91 28.41 5.28 21.92
C ASP A 91 26.93 5.13 22.32
N ALA A 92 26.66 4.44 23.44
CA ALA A 92 25.31 4.16 23.92
C ALA A 92 24.65 5.31 24.71
N PHE A 93 25.42 6.34 25.08
CA PHE A 93 24.95 7.44 25.92
C PHE A 93 25.16 8.80 25.25
N GLU A 94 24.19 9.69 25.44
CA GLU A 94 24.29 11.11 25.12
C GLU A 94 24.19 11.97 26.38
N ASP A 95 24.83 13.13 26.34
CA ASP A 95 24.71 14.16 27.37
C ASP A 95 23.50 15.05 27.01
N VAL A 96 22.42 14.92 27.79
CA VAL A 96 21.20 15.72 27.61
C VAL A 96 21.18 16.81 28.66
N GLU A 97 20.98 18.07 28.22
CA GLU A 97 20.83 19.19 29.13
C GLU A 97 19.52 19.06 29.93
N ILE A 98 19.60 19.26 31.24
CA ILE A 98 18.43 19.28 32.11
C ILE A 98 17.72 20.62 31.90
N THR A 99 16.46 20.57 31.50
CA THR A 99 15.61 21.76 31.37
C THR A 99 14.68 21.90 32.58
N GLU A 100 14.40 23.15 32.96
CA GLU A 100 13.39 23.49 33.96
C GLU A 100 12.35 24.43 33.35
N LEU A 101 11.09 24.29 33.79
CA LEU A 101 10.01 25.17 33.35
C LEU A 101 10.06 26.47 34.14
N VAL A 102 10.36 27.57 33.45
CA VAL A 102 10.35 28.93 34.01
C VAL A 102 9.15 29.67 33.46
N GLN A 103 8.51 30.47 34.30
CA GLN A 103 7.41 31.34 33.89
C GLN A 103 7.97 32.53 33.08
N ASP A 104 7.72 32.55 31.78
CA ASP A 104 8.07 33.64 30.87
C ASP A 104 6.79 34.35 30.39
N GLY A 105 6.27 35.20 31.28
CA GLY A 105 5.09 36.02 31.03
C GLY A 105 3.76 35.27 31.14
N THR A 106 2.75 35.79 30.43
CA THR A 106 1.37 35.29 30.43
C THR A 106 0.85 35.18 29.00
N LYS A 107 0.25 34.04 28.67
CA LYS A 107 -0.40 33.80 27.38
C LYS A 107 -1.91 33.83 27.56
N LEU A 108 -2.61 34.48 26.63
CA LEU A 108 -4.07 34.44 26.56
C LEU A 108 -4.51 33.13 25.89
N VAL A 109 -5.35 32.37 26.58
CA VAL A 109 -6.02 31.17 26.05
C VAL A 109 -7.49 31.51 25.86
N TYR A 110 -8.01 31.23 24.67
CA TYR A 110 -9.42 31.42 24.35
C TYR A 110 -10.14 30.08 24.46
N SER A 111 -11.22 30.04 25.22
CA SER A 111 -12.12 28.89 25.28
C SER A 111 -13.50 29.30 24.77
N TYR A 112 -14.15 28.37 24.07
CA TYR A 112 -15.47 28.58 23.52
C TYR A 112 -16.46 27.80 24.36
N GLN A 113 -17.29 28.50 25.11
CA GLN A 113 -18.36 27.88 25.88
C GLN A 113 -19.64 28.00 25.06
N LEU A 114 -20.23 26.85 24.74
CA LEU A 114 -21.58 26.78 24.18
C LEU A 114 -22.55 26.73 25.34
N ASP A 115 -23.43 27.72 25.43
CA ASP A 115 -24.54 27.66 26.37
C ASP A 115 -25.65 26.71 25.86
N ALA A 116 -26.60 26.39 26.74
CA ALA A 116 -27.72 25.51 26.41
C ALA A 116 -28.65 26.06 25.31
N SER A 117 -28.47 27.32 24.88
CA SER A 117 -29.22 27.97 23.82
C SER A 117 -28.49 27.95 22.46
N GLY A 118 -27.27 27.40 22.41
CA GLY A 118 -26.46 27.31 21.20
C GLY A 118 -25.70 28.60 20.86
N VAL A 119 -25.63 29.56 21.80
CA VAL A 119 -24.84 30.78 21.64
C VAL A 119 -23.41 30.50 22.11
N MET A 120 -22.44 30.91 21.29
CA MET A 120 -21.02 30.70 21.52
C MET A 120 -20.43 31.93 22.20
N GLU A 121 -20.08 31.81 23.48
CA GLU A 121 -19.37 32.83 24.23
C GLU A 121 -17.87 32.55 24.19
N VAL A 122 -17.07 33.57 23.83
CA VAL A 122 -15.60 33.48 23.82
C VAL A 122 -15.10 34.00 25.16
N VAL A 123 -14.56 33.11 25.99
CA VAL A 123 -13.93 33.47 27.26
C VAL A 123 -12.41 33.46 27.06
N SER A 124 -11.73 34.51 27.48
CA SER A 124 -10.26 34.58 27.47
C SER A 124 -9.70 34.55 28.88
N ASP A 125 -8.77 33.64 29.12
CA ASP A 125 -8.06 33.50 30.39
C ASP A 125 -6.56 33.75 30.18
N ALA A 126 -5.96 34.55 31.05
CA ALA A 126 -4.51 34.74 31.09
C ALA A 126 -3.87 33.61 31.91
N VAL A 127 -3.11 32.74 31.25
CA VAL A 127 -2.44 31.60 31.87
C VAL A 127 -0.93 31.84 31.87
N PRO A 128 -0.18 31.46 32.94
CA PRO A 128 1.28 31.50 32.94
C PRO A 128 1.86 30.80 31.71
N ASN A 129 2.76 31.48 31.01
CA ASN A 129 3.46 30.88 29.89
C ASN A 129 4.72 30.20 30.44
N MET A 130 4.73 28.87 30.48
CA MET A 130 5.85 28.07 30.98
C MET A 130 6.76 27.72 29.80
N VAL A 131 8.02 28.15 29.85
CA VAL A 131 9.03 27.91 28.81
C VAL A 131 10.15 27.08 29.42
N GLU A 132 10.63 26.08 28.68
CA GLU A 132 11.79 25.29 29.07
C GLU A 132 13.07 26.13 28.95
N HIS A 133 13.77 26.29 30.06
CA HIS A 133 15.09 26.90 30.12
C HIS A 133 16.15 25.85 30.47
N GLY A 134 17.25 25.85 29.73
CA GLY A 134 18.43 25.03 30.04
C GLY A 134 19.07 25.47 31.36
N THR A 135 19.32 24.51 32.24
CA THR A 135 19.95 24.76 33.55
C THR A 135 21.48 24.87 33.45
N GLY A 136 22.07 24.50 32.31
CA GLY A 136 23.51 24.31 32.16
C GLY A 136 24.05 23.02 32.80
N GLU A 137 23.21 22.22 33.45
CA GLU A 137 23.55 20.89 33.95
C GLU A 137 23.21 19.81 32.92
N PHE A 138 24.07 18.81 32.79
CA PHE A 138 23.91 17.71 31.83
C PHE A 138 23.80 16.38 32.56
N ARG A 139 22.93 15.49 32.07
CA ARG A 139 22.85 14.10 32.53
C ARG A 139 23.13 13.15 31.38
N LYS A 140 23.78 12.03 31.70
CA LYS A 140 23.92 10.92 30.77
C LYS A 140 22.61 10.18 30.65
N GLN A 141 22.08 10.14 29.44
CA GLN A 141 20.90 9.38 29.09
C GLN A 141 21.26 8.40 27.98
N LEU A 142 20.60 7.24 27.94
CA LEU A 142 20.73 6.35 26.79
C LEU A 142 20.29 7.08 25.53
N LEU A 143 21.07 6.93 24.46
CA LEU A 143 20.72 7.47 23.15
C LEU A 143 19.35 6.93 22.73
N ALA A 144 18.53 7.77 22.09
CA ALA A 144 17.24 7.32 21.57
C ALA A 144 17.43 6.10 20.65
N GLY A 145 16.69 5.03 20.92
CA GLY A 145 16.82 3.76 20.20
C GLY A 145 17.89 2.81 20.75
N VAL A 146 18.65 3.15 21.79
CA VAL A 146 19.56 2.18 22.44
C VAL A 146 18.87 1.54 23.65
N GLY A 147 18.71 0.22 23.58
CA GLY A 147 18.23 -0.62 24.68
C GLY A 147 19.40 -1.19 25.51
N PHE A 148 19.16 -1.39 26.80
CA PHE A 148 20.08 -2.09 27.70
C PHE A 148 19.47 -3.42 28.14
N ASN A 149 20.18 -4.52 27.91
CA ASN A 149 19.78 -5.84 28.38
C ASN A 149 20.44 -6.13 29.73
N SER A 150 19.64 -6.14 30.80
CA SER A 150 20.12 -6.33 32.18
C SER A 150 20.75 -7.70 32.44
N ASP A 151 20.35 -8.72 31.69
CA ASP A 151 20.79 -10.10 31.89
C ASP A 151 22.16 -10.35 31.24
N THR A 152 22.44 -9.66 30.13
CA THR A 152 23.68 -9.82 29.37
C THR A 152 24.67 -8.66 29.58
N GLY A 153 24.21 -7.55 30.15
CA GLY A 153 25.01 -6.33 30.34
C GLY A 153 25.35 -5.60 29.05
N LYS A 154 24.68 -5.93 27.94
CA LYS A 154 24.96 -5.40 26.60
C LYS A 154 24.01 -4.27 26.22
N PHE A 155 24.55 -3.32 25.46
CA PHE A 155 23.76 -2.27 24.80
C PHE A 155 23.49 -2.70 23.37
N THR A 156 22.23 -2.60 23.00
CA THR A 156 21.75 -3.02 21.68
C THR A 156 20.98 -1.87 21.08
N GLU A 157 21.27 -1.53 19.84
CA GLU A 157 20.41 -0.61 19.10
C GLU A 157 19.07 -1.33 18.84
N MET A 158 18.03 -0.89 19.53
CA MET A 158 16.65 -1.18 19.20
C MET A 158 16.18 -0.10 18.23
N GLU A 159 16.30 -0.36 16.92
CA GLU A 159 15.58 0.43 15.92
C GLU A 159 14.07 0.45 16.28
N GLY A 160 13.56 1.54 16.85
CA GLY A 160 12.22 1.51 17.43
C GLY A 160 11.60 2.76 18.05
N VAL A 161 12.26 3.92 18.11
CA VAL A 161 11.60 5.19 18.53
C VAL A 161 11.82 6.30 17.50
N GLN A 162 11.19 6.10 16.34
CA GLN A 162 10.55 7.05 15.41
C GLN A 162 10.49 6.35 14.04
N VAL A 163 9.32 5.83 13.67
CA VAL A 163 9.09 5.15 12.37
C VAL A 163 8.89 6.26 11.32
N PRO A 164 9.46 6.21 10.09
CA PRO A 164 9.52 5.00 9.29
C PRO A 164 10.87 4.74 8.64
N THR A 165 11.50 3.63 9.00
CA THR A 165 11.83 2.49 8.12
C THR A 165 12.78 1.64 8.95
N SER A 166 12.25 0.79 9.83
CA SER A 166 13.04 -0.37 10.26
C SER A 166 13.51 -1.04 8.97
N VAL A 167 14.81 -1.30 8.81
CA VAL A 167 15.32 -1.99 7.62
C VAL A 167 14.90 -3.45 7.75
N VAL A 168 13.60 -3.72 7.59
CA VAL A 168 13.12 -5.05 7.31
C VAL A 168 13.79 -5.41 6.00
N LYS A 169 14.49 -6.55 5.99
CA LYS A 169 15.24 -7.06 4.85
C LYS A 169 14.47 -6.81 3.55
N ASP A 170 15.18 -6.42 2.50
CA ASP A 170 14.59 -5.92 1.25
C ASP A 170 13.38 -6.77 0.80
N GLY A 171 12.22 -6.12 0.72
CA GLY A 171 10.93 -6.75 0.40
C GLY A 171 9.99 -7.07 1.57
N PHE A 172 10.33 -6.86 2.84
CA PHE A 172 9.39 -7.10 3.95
C PHE A 172 8.77 -5.80 4.47
N ARG A 173 7.51 -5.84 4.94
CA ARG A 173 6.86 -4.69 5.60
C ARG A 173 6.12 -5.08 6.86
N LYS A 174 6.06 -4.16 7.82
CA LYS A 174 5.22 -4.28 9.03
C LYS A 174 3.96 -3.43 8.86
N ASP A 175 2.80 -3.98 9.18
CA ASP A 175 1.57 -3.23 9.31
C ASP A 175 1.50 -2.61 10.71
N GLU A 176 1.48 -1.28 10.77
CA GLU A 176 1.50 -0.51 12.01
C GLU A 176 0.20 -0.64 12.82
N THR A 177 -0.92 -0.94 12.15
CA THR A 177 -2.23 -1.06 12.82
C THR A 177 -2.39 -2.43 13.47
N THR A 178 -1.92 -3.48 12.79
CA THR A 178 -2.12 -4.87 13.23
C THR A 178 -0.88 -5.47 13.89
N GLY A 179 0.29 -4.83 13.76
CA GLY A 179 1.58 -5.34 14.23
C GLY A 179 2.14 -6.49 13.39
N LYS A 180 1.44 -6.92 12.34
CA LYS A 180 1.78 -8.09 11.52
C LYS A 180 2.87 -7.79 10.50
N TYR A 181 3.65 -8.81 10.15
CA TYR A 181 4.71 -8.71 9.16
C TYR A 181 4.30 -9.37 7.86
N TYR A 182 4.71 -8.80 6.73
CA TYR A 182 4.35 -9.25 5.40
C TYR A 182 5.58 -9.32 4.49
N ARG A 183 5.57 -10.29 3.55
CA ARG A 183 6.54 -10.36 2.45
C ARG A 183 5.88 -10.75 1.12
N PRO A 184 6.46 -10.37 -0.04
CA PRO A 184 6.10 -10.90 -1.33
C PRO A 184 6.17 -12.42 -1.32
N LYS A 185 5.20 -13.06 -1.98
CA LYS A 185 5.25 -14.49 -2.22
C LYS A 185 6.35 -14.80 -3.22
N THR A 186 7.08 -15.89 -2.98
CA THR A 186 8.02 -16.42 -3.98
C THR A 186 7.26 -17.05 -5.15
N HIS A 187 7.92 -17.19 -6.31
CA HIS A 187 7.33 -17.86 -7.48
C HIS A 187 6.76 -19.24 -7.14
N THR A 188 7.50 -20.05 -6.38
CA THR A 188 7.06 -21.38 -5.94
C THR A 188 5.80 -21.32 -5.09
N GLU A 189 5.73 -20.39 -4.12
CA GLU A 189 4.53 -20.19 -3.30
C GLU A 189 3.34 -19.73 -4.15
N ALA A 190 3.57 -18.82 -5.11
CA ALA A 190 2.54 -18.34 -6.01
C ALA A 190 1.98 -19.46 -6.88
N VAL A 191 2.83 -20.29 -7.48
CA VAL A 191 2.43 -21.47 -8.29
C VAL A 191 1.59 -22.44 -7.46
N THR A 192 1.97 -22.73 -6.21
CA THR A 192 1.19 -23.64 -5.35
C THR A 192 -0.15 -23.05 -4.87
N SER A 193 -0.32 -21.72 -4.96
CA SER A 193 -1.53 -21.04 -4.49
C SER A 193 -2.58 -20.80 -5.59
N VAL A 194 -2.23 -21.02 -6.86
CA VAL A 194 -3.21 -20.96 -7.96
C VAL A 194 -4.11 -22.20 -7.88
N THR A 195 -5.40 -21.98 -7.64
CA THR A 195 -6.41 -23.05 -7.66
C THR A 195 -7.19 -23.03 -8.97
N ALA A 196 -7.84 -24.15 -9.31
CA ALA A 196 -8.66 -24.24 -10.53
C ALA A 196 -9.79 -23.18 -10.58
N GLY A 197 -10.24 -22.68 -9.42
CA GLY A 197 -11.24 -21.61 -9.34
C GLY A 197 -10.72 -20.21 -9.69
N ASP A 198 -9.40 -20.00 -9.73
CA ASP A 198 -8.78 -18.72 -10.08
C ASP A 198 -8.73 -18.49 -11.60
N ILE A 199 -8.87 -19.57 -12.38
CA ILE A 199 -8.93 -19.54 -13.84
C ILE A 199 -10.38 -19.30 -14.24
N LYS A 200 -10.67 -18.12 -14.80
CA LYS A 200 -11.99 -17.84 -15.35
C LYS A 200 -12.16 -18.56 -16.69
N ASP A 201 -13.33 -19.16 -16.88
CA ASP A 201 -13.71 -19.70 -18.18
C ASP A 201 -13.61 -18.61 -19.27
N PRO A 202 -13.18 -18.97 -20.48
CA PRO A 202 -13.19 -18.04 -21.58
C PRO A 202 -14.64 -17.59 -21.86
N PRO A 203 -14.84 -16.32 -22.26
CA PRO A 203 -16.18 -15.85 -22.63
C PRO A 203 -16.72 -16.69 -23.79
N LYS A 204 -18.04 -16.91 -23.83
CA LYS A 204 -18.69 -17.83 -24.77
C LYS A 204 -18.27 -17.63 -26.23
N TRP A 205 -18.18 -16.39 -26.70
CA TRP A 205 -17.77 -16.07 -28.08
C TRP A 205 -16.34 -16.53 -28.42
N LEU A 206 -15.46 -16.62 -27.42
CA LEU A 206 -14.10 -17.15 -27.56
C LEU A 206 -14.11 -18.67 -27.42
N ALA A 207 -14.84 -19.20 -26.43
CA ALA A 207 -14.99 -20.63 -26.19
C ALA A 207 -15.50 -21.37 -27.45
N ASP A 208 -16.50 -20.82 -28.13
CA ASP A 208 -17.08 -21.37 -29.36
C ASP A 208 -16.08 -21.41 -30.56
N ARG A 209 -14.93 -20.74 -30.43
CA ARG A 209 -13.89 -20.61 -31.47
C ARG A 209 -12.57 -21.30 -31.11
N LEU A 210 -12.42 -21.72 -29.86
CA LEU A 210 -11.26 -22.50 -29.44
C LEU A 210 -11.43 -23.94 -29.96
N PRO A 211 -10.33 -24.61 -30.38
CA PRO A 211 -10.40 -26.03 -30.69
C PRO A 211 -10.87 -26.78 -29.44
N SER A 212 -11.87 -27.65 -29.59
CA SER A 212 -12.29 -28.52 -28.48
C SER A 212 -11.10 -29.38 -28.04
N PRO A 213 -10.90 -29.55 -26.71
CA PRO A 213 -9.85 -30.41 -26.18
C PRO A 213 -9.99 -31.86 -26.64
#